data_AF-A0A1G5TWH8-F1
#
_entry.id   AF-A0A1G5TWH8-F1
#
_cell.length_a   1.000
_cell.length_b   1.000
_cell.length_c   1.000
_cell.angle_alpha   90.00
_cell.angle_beta   90.00
_cell.angle_gamma   90.00
#
_symmetry.space_group_name_H-M   'P 1'
#
loop_
_entity.id
_entity.type
_entity.pdbx_description
1 polymer ?
#
loop_
_entity_poly.entity_id
_entity_poly.type
_entity_poly.pdbx_seq_one_letter_code
_entity_poly.pdbx_strand_id
1 'polypeptide(L)'
;MSDEFTPFWTLLAVAENQLQWGTEPDTMEAAARALAKRRPGSIVAESLTERADYLRMMRCQSSKARAEFLGINIPHTGPMQAMAFFNN
;
A
#
# COMPACT_ATOMS: atom_id res chain seq x y z
N MET A 1 20.73 4.46 22.26
CA MET A 1 19.70 3.45 21.96
C MET A 1 20.16 2.80 20.67
N SER A 2 20.80 1.63 20.78
CA SER A 2 21.55 1.03 19.67
C SER A 2 20.57 0.59 18.59
N ASP A 3 20.64 1.22 17.42
CA ASP A 3 20.03 0.75 16.18
C ASP A 3 20.63 -0.63 15.88
N GLU A 4 19.98 -1.64 16.43
CA GLU A 4 20.46 -3.01 16.47
C GLU A 4 20.54 -3.51 15.04
N PHE A 5 21.73 -3.97 14.65
CA PHE A 5 22.06 -4.42 13.30
C PHE A 5 21.15 -5.59 12.92
N THR A 6 19.96 -5.29 12.36
CA THR A 6 19.02 -6.33 11.98
C THR A 6 19.64 -7.13 10.83
N PRO A 7 19.90 -8.44 11.00
CA PRO A 7 20.52 -9.25 9.96
C PRO A 7 19.62 -9.30 8.71
N PHE A 8 20.24 -9.40 7.53
CA PHE A 8 19.50 -9.53 6.28
C PHE A 8 18.51 -10.70 6.28
N TRP A 9 18.90 -11.86 6.83
CA TRP A 9 18.04 -13.04 6.92
C TRP A 9 16.77 -12.79 7.75
N THR A 10 16.87 -11.98 8.80
CA THR A 10 15.71 -11.58 9.60
C THR A 10 14.78 -10.69 8.79
N LEU A 11 15.33 -9.72 8.03
CA LEU A 11 14.54 -8.89 7.14
C LEU A 11 13.87 -9.71 6.03
N LEU A 12 14.58 -10.70 5.47
CA LEU A 12 14.05 -11.60 4.46
C LEU A 12 12.90 -12.46 5.02
N ALA A 13 13.08 -13.07 6.20
CA ALA A 13 12.04 -13.87 6.84
C ALA A 13 10.78 -13.04 7.16
N VAL A 14 10.95 -11.80 7.62
CA VAL A 14 9.83 -10.87 7.83
C VAL A 14 9.14 -10.55 6.51
N ALA A 15 9.91 -10.27 5.45
CA ALA A 15 9.39 -9.96 4.13
C ALA A 15 8.59 -11.13 3.53
N GLU A 16 9.10 -12.36 3.62
CA GLU A 16 8.42 -13.57 3.17
C GLU A 16 7.13 -13.84 3.95
N ASN A 17 7.17 -13.65 5.28
CA ASN A 17 5.98 -13.78 6.12
C ASN A 17 4.90 -12.74 5.74
N GLN A 18 5.30 -11.49 5.51
CA GLN A 18 4.39 -10.45 5.02
C GLN A 18 3.85 -10.78 3.63
N LEU A 19 4.65 -11.36 2.73
CA LEU A 19 4.20 -11.72 1.39
C LEU A 19 3.17 -12.85 1.41
N GLN A 20 3.36 -13.83 2.30
CA GLN A 20 2.50 -15.01 2.39
C GLN A 20 1.20 -14.73 3.15
N TRP A 21 1.28 -13.99 4.27
CA TRP A 21 0.17 -13.85 5.21
C TRP A 21 -0.24 -12.40 5.50
N GLY A 22 0.57 -11.43 5.07
CA GLY A 22 0.28 -10.02 5.31
C GLY A 22 -0.99 -9.57 4.61
N THR A 23 -1.70 -8.65 5.27
CA THR A 23 -2.95 -8.06 4.77
C THR A 23 -2.91 -6.53 4.78
N GLU A 24 -1.90 -5.93 5.41
CA GLU A 24 -1.74 -4.48 5.51
C GLU A 24 -0.72 -3.97 4.48
N PRO A 25 -1.12 -3.10 3.53
CA PRO A 25 -0.22 -2.56 2.51
C PRO A 25 0.99 -1.81 3.11
N ASP A 26 0.78 -1.04 4.17
CA ASP A 26 1.83 -0.18 4.71
C ASP A 26 2.93 -0.98 5.42
N THR A 27 2.58 -2.13 6.03
CA THR A 27 3.56 -3.04 6.63
C THR A 27 4.37 -3.78 5.57
N MET A 28 3.74 -4.15 4.46
CA MET A 28 4.43 -4.75 3.31
C MET A 28 5.43 -3.79 2.68
N GLU A 29 5.07 -2.52 2.49
CA GLU A 29 6.00 -1.51 1.98
C GLU A 29 7.15 -1.22 2.92
N ALA A 30 6.89 -1.18 4.24
CA ALA A 30 7.94 -0.99 5.23
C ALA A 30 8.98 -2.12 5.15
N ALA A 31 8.51 -3.38 5.04
CA ALA A 31 9.37 -4.55 4.84
C ALA A 31 10.13 -4.48 3.50
N ALA A 32 9.45 -4.11 2.40
CA ALA A 32 10.05 -3.95 1.09
C ALA A 32 11.17 -2.89 1.10
N ARG A 33 10.91 -1.71 1.69
CA ARG A 33 11.89 -0.64 1.84
C ARG A 33 13.09 -1.07 2.68
N ALA A 34 12.86 -1.77 3.78
CA ALA A 34 13.95 -2.28 4.63
C ALA A 34 14.83 -3.29 3.89
N LEU A 35 14.22 -4.20 3.10
CA LEU A 35 14.93 -5.18 2.30
C LEU A 35 15.70 -4.53 1.14
N ALA A 36 15.08 -3.60 0.42
CA ALA A 36 15.69 -2.89 -0.70
C ALA A 36 16.89 -2.02 -0.28
N LYS A 37 16.86 -1.43 0.92
CA LYS A 37 18.01 -0.69 1.48
C LYS A 37 19.26 -1.57 1.65
N ARG A 38 19.07 -2.86 1.94
CA ARG A 38 20.18 -3.81 2.13
C ARG A 38 20.55 -4.53 0.83
N ARG A 39 19.56 -4.86 0.01
CA ARG A 39 19.73 -5.52 -1.29
C ARG A 39 18.80 -4.91 -2.33
N PRO A 40 19.27 -3.92 -3.10
CA PRO A 40 18.54 -3.35 -4.22
C PRO A 40 18.22 -4.43 -5.27
N GLY A 41 17.05 -4.34 -5.92
CA GLY A 41 16.61 -5.32 -6.92
C GLY A 41 16.23 -6.70 -6.35
N SER A 42 15.88 -6.76 -5.06
CA SER A 42 15.35 -7.99 -4.47
C SER A 42 13.94 -8.26 -5.01
N ILE A 43 13.75 -9.40 -5.69
CA ILE A 43 12.44 -9.86 -6.19
C ILE A 43 11.39 -9.84 -5.08
N VAL A 44 11.75 -10.23 -3.85
CA VAL A 44 10.83 -10.24 -2.71
C VAL A 44 10.36 -8.82 -2.34
N ALA A 45 11.22 -7.81 -2.48
CA ALA A 45 10.85 -6.43 -2.21
C ALA A 45 9.89 -5.89 -3.29
N GLU A 46 10.13 -6.24 -4.56
CA GLU A 46 9.25 -5.90 -5.68
C GLU A 46 7.87 -6.55 -5.51
N SER A 47 7.82 -7.86 -5.25
CA SER A 47 6.57 -8.59 -5.03
C SER A 47 5.76 -8.07 -3.83
N LEU A 48 6.42 -7.62 -2.75
CA LEU A 48 5.73 -6.98 -1.63
C LEU A 48 5.09 -5.65 -2.02
N THR A 49 5.77 -4.86 -2.85
CA THR A 49 5.25 -3.57 -3.33
C THR A 49 4.03 -3.79 -4.24
N GLU A 50 4.14 -4.72 -5.19
CA GLU A 50 3.02 -5.09 -6.06
C GLU A 50 1.81 -5.60 -5.27
N ARG A 51 2.04 -6.41 -4.24
CA ARG A 51 0.96 -6.92 -3.39
C ARG A 51 0.32 -5.84 -2.52
N ALA A 52 1.11 -4.90 -2.00
CA ALA A 52 0.59 -3.75 -1.27
C ALA A 52 -0.33 -2.90 -2.17
N ASP A 53 0.09 -2.64 -3.41
CA ASP A 53 -0.71 -1.89 -4.39
C ASP A 53 -1.99 -2.64 -4.77
N TYR A 54 -1.91 -3.95 -5.01
CA TYR A 54 -3.08 -4.79 -5.24
C TYR A 54 -4.09 -4.70 -4.09
N LEU A 55 -3.64 -4.81 -2.84
CA LEU A 55 -4.52 -4.73 -1.67
C LEU A 55 -5.18 -3.35 -1.53
N ARG A 56 -4.47 -2.26 -1.87
CA ARG A 56 -5.08 -0.91 -1.90
C ARG A 56 -6.16 -0.81 -2.96
N MET A 57 -5.89 -1.30 -4.17
CA MET A 57 -6.88 -1.31 -5.24
C MET A 57 -8.13 -2.10 -4.84
N MET A 58 -7.96 -3.28 -4.23
CA MET A 58 -9.08 -4.10 -3.77
C MET A 58 -9.90 -3.44 -2.66
N ARG A 59 -9.23 -2.78 -1.68
CA ARG A 59 -9.92 -2.00 -0.64
C ARG A 59 -10.72 -0.84 -1.23
N CYS A 60 -10.17 -0.12 -2.21
CA CYS A 60 -10.86 0.96 -2.92
C CYS A 60 -12.06 0.46 -3.75
N GLN A 61 -11.94 -0.70 -4.41
CA GLN A 61 -13.07 -1.29 -5.14
C GLN A 61 -14.18 -1.75 -4.20
N SER A 62 -13.83 -2.35 -3.06
CA SER A 62 -14.80 -2.75 -2.04
C SER A 62 -15.52 -1.56 -1.43
N SER A 63 -14.82 -0.47 -1.12
CA SER A 63 -15.45 0.75 -0.59
C SER A 63 -16.34 1.42 -1.63
N LYS A 64 -15.95 1.44 -2.91
CA LYS A 64 -16.78 1.95 -4.00
C LYS A 64 -18.06 1.12 -4.18
N ALA A 65 -17.94 -0.20 -4.29
CA ALA A 65 -19.09 -1.10 -4.42
C ALA A 65 -20.04 -1.00 -3.21
N ARG A 66 -19.48 -0.84 -2.00
CA ARG A 66 -20.26 -0.63 -0.78
C ARG A 66 -21.00 0.71 -0.79
N ALA A 67 -20.36 1.78 -1.24
CA ALA A 67 -21.00 3.09 -1.33
C ALA A 67 -22.11 3.13 -2.38
N GLU A 68 -21.90 2.49 -3.54
CA GLU A 68 -22.94 2.30 -4.56
C GLU A 68 -24.15 1.53 -4.01
N PHE A 69 -23.92 0.43 -3.29
CA PHE A 69 -25.00 -0.32 -2.63
C PHE A 69 -25.76 0.53 -1.58
N LEU A 70 -25.06 1.38 -0.84
CA LEU A 70 -25.66 2.27 0.16
C LEU A 70 -26.29 3.54 -0.46
N GLY A 71 -26.27 3.69 -1.79
CA GLY A 71 -26.77 4.89 -2.47
C GLY A 71 -25.96 6.16 -2.17
N ILE A 72 -24.74 6.01 -1.65
CA ILE A 72 -23.83 7.12 -1.37
C ILE A 72 -23.09 7.42 -2.68
N ASN A 73 -23.47 8.53 -3.32
CA ASN A 73 -22.78 9.05 -4.50
C ASN A 73 -21.36 9.47 -4.09
N ILE A 74 -20.35 8.61 -4.30
CA ILE A 74 -18.95 9.04 -4.20
C ILE A 74 -18.66 9.89 -5.43
N PRO A 75 -18.41 11.21 -5.29
CA PRO A 75 -18.11 12.04 -6.44
C PRO A 75 -16.82 11.51 -7.10
N HIS A 76 -16.95 11.14 -8.38
CA HIS A 76 -15.83 10.93 -9.28
C HIS A 76 -15.06 12.25 -9.41
N THR A 77 -14.19 12.55 -8.46
CA THR A 77 -13.22 13.66 -8.58
C THR A 77 -12.07 13.19 -9.47
N GLY A 78 -12.36 13.10 -10.77
CA GLY A 78 -11.33 13.30 -11.78
C GLY A 78 -10.83 14.75 -11.71
N PRO A 79 -9.60 15.05 -12.18
CA PRO A 79 -9.01 16.38 -12.10
C PRO A 79 -9.63 17.30 -13.15
N MET A 80 -10.91 17.65 -13.00
CA MET A 80 -11.52 18.72 -13.78
C MET A 80 -12.61 19.40 -12.97
N GLN A 81 -12.50 20.73 -12.90
CA GLN A 81 -13.48 21.70 -12.40
C GLN A 81 -13.44 21.98 -10.89
N ALA A 82 -12.32 22.55 -10.44
CA ALA A 82 -12.38 23.64 -9.47
C ALA A 82 -12.76 24.94 -10.22
N MET A 83 -14.04 25.11 -10.54
CA MET A 83 -14.61 26.41 -10.91
C MET A 83 -16.05 26.50 -10.41
N ALA A 84 -16.38 27.67 -9.85
CA ALA A 84 -17.61 28.03 -9.13
C ALA A 84 -17.70 27.35 -7.75
N PHE A 85 -17.72 28.05 -6.62
CA PHE A 85 -18.53 29.23 -6.32
C PHE A 85 -17.80 30.20 -5.37
N PHE A 86 -17.37 31.35 -5.90
CA PHE A 86 -17.26 32.59 -5.14
C PHE A 86 -17.90 33.68 -6.00
N ASN A 87 -19.14 34.01 -5.68
CA ASN A 87 -19.96 35.17 -6.05
C ASN A 87 -21.31 34.90 -5.36
N ASN A 88 -21.85 35.71 -4.46
CA ASN A 88 -21.70 37.14 -4.18
C ASN A 88 -22.16 37.36 -2.73
#